data_AF-A0AAE3LVB3-F1
#
_entry.id   AF-A0AAE3LVB3-F1
#
_cell.length_a   1.000
_cell.length_b   1.000
_cell.length_c   1.000
_cell.angle_alpha   90.00
_cell.angle_beta   90.00
_cell.angle_gamma   90.00
#
_symmetry.space_group_name_H-M   'P 1'
#
loop_
_entity.id
_entity.type
_entity.pdbx_description
1 polymer ?
#
loop_
_entity_poly.entity_id
_entity_poly.type
_entity_poly.pdbx_seq_one_letter_code
_entity_poly.pdbx_strand_id
1 'polypeptide(L)' 'LQREAQAKGMTRDAVYKGYAAGTSMRTFVAAQDIANMAVFLASSGAERVSGQVVSVDGHTENPDPKP' A
#
# COMPACT_ATOMS: atom_id res chain seq x y z
N LEU A 1 -10.33 -1.63 9.30
CA LEU A 1 -10.26 -0.30 9.96
C LEU A 1 -11.40 -0.03 10.96
N GLN A 2 -12.69 0.11 10.58
CA GLN A 2 -13.74 0.50 11.55
C GLN A 2 -13.89 -0.46 12.74
N ARG A 3 -13.93 -1.77 12.46
CA ARG A 3 -14.00 -2.83 13.49
C ARG A 3 -12.76 -2.84 14.40
N GLU A 4 -11.60 -2.62 13.80
CA GLU A 4 -10.32 -2.61 14.52
C GLU A 4 -10.18 -1.35 15.38
N ALA A 5 -10.61 -0.20 14.87
CA ALA A 5 -10.67 1.05 15.60
C ALA A 5 -11.53 0.90 16.86
N GLN A 6 -12.70 0.24 16.74
CA GLN A 6 -13.54 -0.11 17.90
C GLN A 6 -12.82 -1.05 18.88
N ALA A 7 -12.13 -2.07 18.39
CA ALA A 7 -11.38 -3.01 19.24
C ALA A 7 -10.19 -2.37 19.97
N LYS A 8 -9.51 -1.40 19.33
CA LYS A 8 -8.33 -0.70 19.85
C LYS A 8 -8.67 0.59 20.61
N GLY A 9 -9.94 1.01 20.66
CA GLY A 9 -10.35 2.29 21.27
C GLY A 9 -9.82 3.53 20.52
N MET A 10 -9.50 3.39 19.23
CA MET A 10 -8.94 4.46 18.39
C MET A 10 -9.98 4.95 17.38
N THR A 11 -9.74 6.10 16.75
CA THR A 11 -10.53 6.49 15.57
C THR A 11 -10.06 5.71 14.34
N ARG A 12 -10.95 5.48 13.36
CA ARG A 12 -10.57 4.86 12.08
C ARG A 12 -9.42 5.59 11.40
N ASP A 13 -9.38 6.91 11.53
CA ASP A 13 -8.34 7.76 10.97
C ASP A 13 -6.99 7.61 11.69
N ALA A 14 -7.01 7.45 13.01
CA ALA A 14 -5.80 7.15 13.79
C ALA A 14 -5.24 5.77 13.44
N VAL A 15 -6.09 4.75 13.26
CA VAL A 15 -5.68 3.42 12.78
C VAL A 15 -5.09 3.51 11.38
N TYR A 16 -5.74 4.25 10.46
CA TYR A 16 -5.21 4.48 9.12
C TYR A 16 -3.83 5.13 9.15
N LYS A 17 -3.67 6.24 9.89
CA LYS A 17 -2.40 6.96 10.01
C LYS A 17 -1.30 6.08 10.58
N GLY A 18 -1.60 5.27 11.58
CA GLY A 18 -0.63 4.33 12.17
C GLY A 18 -0.12 3.30 11.16
N TYR A 19 -1.02 2.71 10.36
CA TYR A 19 -0.59 1.79 9.31
C TYR A 19 0.12 2.49 8.15
N ALA A 20 -0.38 3.65 7.72
CA ALA A 20 0.23 4.41 6.64
C ALA A 20 1.65 4.85 7.02
N ALA A 21 1.92 5.13 8.29
CA ALA A 21 3.22 5.57 8.78
C ALA A 21 4.36 4.57 8.54
N GLY A 22 4.10 3.25 8.48
CA GLY A 22 5.12 2.27 8.07
C GLY A 22 5.08 1.96 6.59
N THR A 23 4.65 2.92 5.77
CA THR A 23 4.98 2.95 4.34
C THR A 23 5.76 4.24 4.09
N SER A 24 6.79 4.21 3.24
CA SER A 24 7.52 5.43 2.91
C SER A 24 6.62 6.49 2.27
N MET A 25 5.63 6.05 1.48
CA MET A 25 4.68 6.95 0.82
C MET A 25 3.56 7.46 1.74
N ARG A 26 3.47 6.98 2.99
CA ARG A 26 2.46 7.38 3.98
C ARG A 26 1.02 7.26 3.48
N THR A 27 0.77 6.25 2.66
CA THR A 27 -0.53 6.00 2.05
C THR A 27 -0.74 4.51 1.84
N PHE A 28 -2.00 4.11 1.76
CA PHE A 28 -2.32 2.76 1.30
C PHE A 28 -2.25 2.72 -0.22
N VAL A 29 -1.80 1.59 -0.73
CA VAL A 29 -1.89 1.25 -2.14
C VAL A 29 -3.36 1.01 -2.48
N ALA A 30 -3.85 1.66 -3.53
CA ALA A 30 -5.18 1.47 -4.06
C ALA A 30 -5.18 0.41 -5.17
N ALA A 31 -6.35 -0.17 -5.44
CA ALA A 31 -6.52 -1.11 -6.55
C ALA A 31 -6.11 -0.52 -7.90
N GLN A 32 -6.31 0.78 -8.08
CA GLN A 32 -5.93 1.49 -9.31
C GLN A 32 -4.41 1.54 -9.51
N ASP A 33 -3.61 1.61 -8.44
CA ASP A 33 -2.15 1.63 -8.54
C ASP A 33 -1.63 0.30 -9.12
N ILE A 34 -2.21 -0.83 -8.67
CA ILE A 34 -1.92 -2.16 -9.20
C ILE A 34 -2.35 -2.26 -10.67
N ALA A 35 -3.55 -1.78 -11.00
CA ALA A 35 -4.06 -1.79 -12.37
C ALA A 35 -3.17 -0.97 -13.31
N ASN A 36 -2.72 0.21 -12.86
CA ASN A 36 -1.84 1.08 -13.64
C ASN A 36 -0.49 0.41 -13.91
N MET A 37 0.11 -0.26 -12.90
CA MET A 37 1.36 -1.00 -13.08
C MET A 37 1.18 -2.16 -14.08
N ALA A 38 0.08 -2.91 -13.99
CA ALA A 38 -0.22 -3.98 -14.93
C ALA A 38 -0.37 -3.46 -16.38
N VAL A 39 -1.08 -2.34 -16.56
CA VAL A 39 -1.22 -1.68 -17.87
C VAL A 39 0.14 -1.22 -18.41
N PHE A 40 1.00 -0.65 -17.57
CA PHE A 40 2.34 -0.25 -17.97
C PHE A 40 3.19 -1.46 -18.42
N LEU A 41 3.21 -2.53 -17.63
CA LEU A 41 3.98 -3.75 -17.95
C LEU A 41 3.46 -4.47 -19.20
N ALA A 42 2.20 -4.30 -19.56
CA ALA A 42 1.63 -4.82 -20.81
C ALA A 42 1.86 -3.89 -22.02
N SER A 43 2.40 -2.69 -21.82
CA SER A 43 2.62 -1.70 -22.87
C SER A 43 3.94 -1.92 -23.62
N SER A 44 4.09 -1.29 -24.78
CA SER A 44 5.37 -1.25 -25.51
C SER A 44 6.50 -0.61 -24.73
N GLY A 45 6.20 0.26 -23.75
CA GLY A 45 7.21 0.88 -22.88
C GLY A 45 7.94 -0.10 -21.97
N ALA A 46 7.40 -1.31 -21.78
CA ALA A 46 7.99 -2.36 -20.96
C ALA A 46 8.56 -3.52 -21.80
N GLU A 47 8.81 -3.35 -23.11
CA GLU A 47 9.20 -4.44 -24.02
C GLU A 47 10.45 -5.24 -23.60
N ARG A 48 11.34 -4.64 -22.79
CA ARG A 48 12.56 -5.29 -22.26
C ARG A 48 12.48 -5.63 -20.78
N VAL A 49 11.33 -5.47 -20.14
CA VAL A 49 11.12 -5.81 -18.72
C VAL A 49 10.56 -7.23 -18.66
N SER A 50 11.41 -8.20 -18.30
CA SER A 50 11.03 -9.61 -18.19
C SER A 50 11.74 -10.29 -17.02
N GLY A 51 11.09 -11.31 -16.45
CA GLY A 51 11.61 -12.10 -15.33
C GLY A 51 11.70 -11.34 -13.99
N GLN A 52 11.15 -10.13 -13.91
CA GLN A 52 11.19 -9.31 -12.72
C GLN A 52 9.95 -9.50 -11.84
N VAL A 53 10.15 -9.43 -10.53
CA VAL A 53 9.06 -9.21 -9.57
C VAL A 53 9.04 -7.71 -9.26
N VAL A 54 7.95 -7.03 -9.61
CA VAL A 54 7.79 -5.58 -9.40
C VAL A 54 6.78 -5.38 -8.27
N SER A 55 7.24 -4.88 -7.12
CA SER A 55 6.34 -4.54 -6.01
C SER A 55 5.67 -3.19 -6.21
N VAL A 56 4.41 -3.10 -5.77
CA VAL A 56 3.63 -1.86 -5.69
C VAL A 56 3.07 -1.79 -4.28
N ASP A 57 3.92 -1.37 -3.34
CA ASP A 57 3.66 -1.48 -1.90
C ASP A 57 3.96 -0.20 -1.11
N GLY A 58 4.37 0.89 -1.79
CA GLY A 58 4.76 2.13 -1.15
C GLY A 58 5.96 2.01 -0.20
N HIS A 59 6.77 0.95 -0.37
CA HIS A 59 7.83 0.53 0.55
C HIS A 59 7.27 0.28 1.95
N THR A 60 6.48 -0.78 2.08
CA THR A 60 5.89 -1.15 3.37
C THR A 60 6.94 -1.74 4.31
N GLU A 61 7.20 -1.03 5.41
CA GLU A 61 8.05 -1.41 6.54
C GLU A 61 7.13 -1.74 7.72
N ASN A 62 6.71 -3.01 7.81
CA ASN A 62 5.70 -3.56 8.72
C ASN A 62 5.44 -2.77 10.04
N PRO A 63 4.48 -1.82 10.04
CA PRO A 63 4.11 -1.07 11.23
C PRO A 63 2.96 -1.80 11.93
N ASP A 64 3.18 -2.26 13.16
CA ASP A 64 2.04 -2.51 14.04
C ASP A 64 1.65 -1.17 14.69
N PRO A 65 0.45 -0.61 14.42
CA PRO A 65 0.00 0.63 15.03
C PRO A 65 -0.16 0.41 16.53
N LYS A 66 0.77 0.97 17.31
CA LYS A 66 0.67 0.99 18.77
C LYS A 66 -0.26 2.13 19.21
N PRO A 67 -1.02 1.95 20.31
CA PRO A 67 -1.84 3.00 20.91
C PRO A 67 -1.05 4.25 21.27
#